data_AF-A0A2V6EQ73-F1
#
_entry.id   AF-A0A2V6EQ73-F1
#
_cell.length_a   1.000
_cell.length_b   1.000
_cell.length_c   1.000
_cell.angle_alpha   90.00
_cell.angle_beta   90.00
_cell.angle_gamma   90.00
#
_symmetry.space_group_name_H-M   'P 1'
#
loop_
_entity.id
_entity.type
_entity.pdbx_description
1 polymer ?
#
loop_
_entity_poly.entity_id
_entity_poly.type
_entity_poly.pdbx_seq_one_letter_code
_entity_poly.pdbx_strand_id
1 'polypeptide(L)'
;MGDPRNVAHDKKVIQEKHHKGEDVAKGAVHAPQPGKKTHLAKKKQAAVAQVSSAVKSAEPAKPEPKPDPTQLEKSLAVLAKLRELEFHSRGNIEKLAELSLTIEDELKQKAFVEPIGALYSAQDAFHSKIVALIAGYEAECERLKPTG
;
A
#
# COMPACT_ATOMS: atom_id res chain seq x y z
N MET A 1 24.00 -7.72 -45.96
CA MET A 1 24.14 -8.45 -44.68
C MET A 1 24.46 -7.43 -43.59
N GLY A 2 23.56 -7.24 -42.63
CA GLY A 2 23.69 -6.35 -41.46
C GLY A 2 23.09 -7.05 -40.23
N ASP A 3 23.59 -6.71 -39.03
CA ASP A 3 23.68 -7.54 -37.80
C ASP A 3 22.37 -8.23 -37.30
N PRO A 4 22.37 -9.56 -37.08
CA PRO A 4 21.21 -10.33 -36.60
C PRO A 4 20.82 -10.08 -35.13
N ARG A 5 21.59 -9.30 -34.35
CA ARG A 5 21.26 -9.00 -32.95
C ARG A 5 20.34 -7.81 -32.75
N ASN A 6 19.99 -7.09 -33.83
CA ASN A 6 19.14 -5.90 -33.74
C ASN A 6 17.68 -6.14 -34.18
N VAL A 7 17.25 -7.41 -34.27
CA VAL A 7 15.89 -7.79 -34.76
C VAL A 7 14.93 -8.18 -33.61
N ALA A 8 15.39 -8.19 -32.36
CA ALA A 8 14.66 -8.83 -31.25
C ALA A 8 13.86 -7.89 -30.33
N HIS A 9 13.90 -6.56 -30.51
CA HIS A 9 13.24 -5.64 -29.57
C HIS A 9 12.14 -4.75 -30.16
N ASP A 10 11.80 -4.92 -31.44
CA ASP A 10 10.70 -4.17 -32.06
C ASP A 10 9.36 -4.96 -32.04
N LYS A 11 9.01 -5.48 -30.86
CA LYS A 11 7.65 -5.97 -30.58
C LYS A 11 7.02 -5.15 -29.48
N LYS A 12 6.55 -3.97 -29.90
CA LYS A 12 5.58 -3.12 -29.21
C LYS A 12 4.32 -3.95 -28.90
N VAL A 13 4.19 -4.45 -27.67
CA VAL A 13 2.93 -5.08 -27.22
C VAL A 13 1.97 -3.95 -26.81
N ILE A 14 1.14 -3.54 -27.76
CA ILE A 14 -0.05 -2.72 -27.47
C ILE A 14 -1.12 -3.69 -26.98
N GLN A 15 -1.37 -3.74 -25.67
CA GLN A 15 -2.56 -4.41 -25.15
C GLN A 15 -3.77 -3.48 -25.36
N GLU A 16 -4.45 -3.70 -26.48
CA GLU A 16 -5.75 -3.14 -26.80
C GLU A 16 -6.81 -3.73 -25.86
N LYS A 17 -7.34 -2.92 -24.94
CA LYS A 17 -8.47 -3.30 -24.08
C LYS A 17 -9.75 -3.38 -24.90
N HIS A 18 -10.19 -4.59 -25.23
CA HIS A 18 -11.53 -4.86 -25.76
C HIS A 18 -12.47 -5.39 -24.67
N HIS A 19 -13.25 -4.50 -24.07
CA HIS A 19 -14.56 -4.88 -23.53
C HIS A 19 -15.63 -4.20 -24.39
N LYS A 20 -16.19 -4.97 -25.32
CA LYS A 20 -17.60 -4.81 -25.77
C LYS A 20 -18.48 -4.79 -24.53
N GLY A 21 -19.54 -4.01 -24.40
CA GLY A 21 -20.27 -3.17 -25.32
C GLY A 21 -21.68 -3.07 -24.70
N GLU A 22 -22.23 -1.87 -24.56
CA GLU A 22 -23.67 -1.74 -24.34
C GLU A 22 -24.15 -0.47 -25.05
N ASP A 23 -25.18 -0.69 -25.84
CA ASP A 23 -25.84 0.22 -26.75
C ASP A 23 -26.37 1.46 -25.99
N VAL A 24 -25.97 2.67 -26.41
CA VAL A 24 -26.59 3.91 -25.94
C VAL A 24 -27.20 4.61 -27.14
N ALA A 25 -28.52 4.47 -27.21
CA ALA A 25 -29.42 5.18 -28.08
C ALA A 25 -29.16 6.70 -28.05
N LYS A 26 -29.32 7.32 -29.23
CA LYS A 26 -29.24 8.76 -29.46
C LYS A 26 -30.18 9.52 -28.53
N GLY A 27 -29.63 10.45 -27.75
CA GLY A 27 -30.38 11.52 -27.08
C GLY A 27 -30.68 11.29 -25.61
N ALA A 28 -29.69 11.45 -24.74
CA ALA A 28 -29.92 11.67 -23.31
C ALA A 28 -28.88 12.66 -22.77
N VAL A 29 -29.37 13.81 -22.33
CA VAL A 29 -28.66 14.80 -21.51
C VAL A 29 -28.40 14.16 -20.14
N HIS A 30 -27.21 14.40 -19.58
CA HIS A 30 -26.71 14.03 -18.24
C HIS A 30 -25.70 12.87 -18.16
N ALA A 31 -24.52 13.22 -17.66
CA ALA A 31 -23.40 12.31 -17.34
C ALA A 31 -23.76 11.33 -16.20
N PRO A 32 -23.39 10.04 -16.29
CA PRO A 32 -23.56 9.11 -15.18
C PRO A 32 -22.29 9.02 -14.32
N GLN A 33 -22.38 9.43 -13.05
CA GLN A 33 -21.39 9.09 -12.03
C GLN A 33 -21.66 7.67 -11.47
N PRO A 34 -20.64 6.80 -11.34
CA PRO A 34 -20.81 5.46 -10.80
C PRO A 34 -20.73 5.47 -9.26
N GLY A 35 -21.69 4.83 -8.58
CA GLY A 35 -21.47 4.38 -7.19
C GLY A 35 -22.55 4.57 -6.13
N LYS A 36 -23.82 4.89 -6.45
CA LYS A 36 -24.86 4.98 -5.41
C LYS A 36 -26.01 4.03 -5.68
N LYS A 37 -26.02 2.90 -4.96
CA LYS A 37 -27.20 2.04 -4.82
C LYS A 37 -28.19 2.70 -3.87
N THR A 38 -29.36 3.02 -4.42
CA THR A 38 -30.54 3.54 -3.72
C THR A 38 -31.12 2.48 -2.78
N HIS A 39 -31.27 2.78 -1.50
CA HIS A 39 -32.23 2.09 -0.63
C HIS A 39 -33.30 3.09 -0.20
N LEU A 40 -34.54 2.69 -0.48
CA LEU A 40 -35.77 3.47 -0.35
C LEU A 40 -36.19 3.64 1.12
N ALA A 41 -36.84 4.78 1.37
CA ALA A 41 -37.19 5.37 2.66
C ALA A 41 -38.12 4.58 3.58
N LYS A 42 -37.98 4.78 4.90
CA LYS A 42 -39.12 4.93 5.82
C LYS A 42 -38.83 5.96 6.91
N LYS A 43 -39.83 6.80 7.17
CA LYS A 43 -39.79 8.10 7.84
C LYS A 43 -40.10 7.98 9.34
N LYS A 44 -39.53 8.91 10.11
CA LYS A 44 -39.99 9.53 11.39
C LYS A 44 -39.48 8.98 12.75
N GLN A 45 -38.73 9.90 13.39
CA GLN A 45 -38.85 10.42 14.76
C GLN A 45 -38.16 9.69 15.93
N ALA A 46 -37.13 10.38 16.43
CA ALA A 46 -36.77 10.69 17.82
C ALA A 46 -37.36 9.85 18.96
N ALA A 47 -36.47 9.26 19.77
CA ALA A 47 -36.49 9.35 21.24
C ALA A 47 -35.17 8.83 21.83
N VAL A 48 -34.61 9.61 22.73
CA VAL A 48 -33.52 9.24 23.66
C VAL A 48 -34.11 8.42 24.81
N ALA A 49 -33.28 7.51 25.34
CA ALA A 49 -33.26 6.96 26.70
C ALA A 49 -33.58 5.47 26.89
N GLN A 50 -32.79 4.92 27.83
CA GLN A 50 -32.97 3.73 28.66
C GLN A 50 -32.38 2.40 28.21
N VAL A 51 -31.17 2.18 28.74
CA VAL A 51 -30.79 1.03 29.59
C VAL A 51 -31.91 0.00 29.80
N SER A 52 -31.65 -1.22 29.37
CA SER A 52 -32.01 -2.41 30.13
C SER A 52 -31.02 -3.53 29.82
N SER A 53 -30.18 -3.76 30.81
CA SER A 53 -29.43 -4.99 31.04
C SER A 53 -30.35 -6.21 31.04
N ALA A 54 -30.07 -7.17 30.17
CA ALA A 54 -30.40 -8.56 30.39
C ALA A 54 -29.33 -9.43 29.71
N VAL A 55 -28.40 -9.88 30.55
CA VAL A 55 -27.43 -10.93 30.28
C VAL A 55 -28.17 -12.16 29.74
N LYS A 56 -27.73 -12.65 28.58
CA LYS A 56 -27.93 -14.04 28.19
C LYS A 56 -26.59 -14.63 27.75
N SER A 57 -26.02 -15.34 28.71
CA SER A 57 -25.16 -16.51 28.59
C SER A 57 -23.94 -16.45 27.69
N ALA A 58 -22.80 -16.60 28.37
CA ALA A 58 -21.57 -17.15 27.86
C ALA A 58 -21.77 -18.38 26.96
N GLU A 59 -21.05 -18.41 25.83
CA GLU A 59 -20.51 -19.62 25.23
C GLU A 59 -19.11 -19.25 24.67
N PRO A 60 -18.10 -20.13 24.83
CA PRO A 60 -16.74 -19.77 25.19
C PRO A 60 -15.85 -19.47 23.98
N ALA A 61 -14.68 -18.92 24.31
CA ALA A 61 -13.48 -18.79 23.48
C ALA A 61 -13.51 -19.62 22.18
N LYS A 62 -13.68 -18.92 21.05
CA LYS A 62 -13.32 -19.48 19.75
C LYS A 62 -11.83 -19.79 19.80
N PRO A 63 -11.40 -21.04 19.61
CA PRO A 63 -10.00 -21.41 19.70
C PRO A 63 -9.24 -20.58 18.66
N GLU A 64 -8.11 -20.01 19.11
CA GLU A 64 -7.09 -19.45 18.23
C GLU A 64 -6.84 -20.45 17.09
N PRO A 65 -6.85 -20.01 15.83
CA PRO A 65 -6.53 -20.89 14.71
C PRO A 65 -5.15 -21.48 14.98
N LYS A 66 -5.03 -22.81 14.90
CA LYS A 66 -3.71 -23.47 14.91
C LYS A 66 -2.81 -22.79 13.89
N PRO A 67 -1.53 -22.52 14.22
CA PRO A 67 -0.63 -21.88 13.29
C PRO A 67 -0.51 -22.72 12.02
N ASP A 68 -0.97 -22.16 10.90
CA ASP A 68 -0.83 -22.79 9.60
C ASP A 68 0.61 -22.56 9.12
N PRO A 69 1.44 -23.62 8.94
CA PRO A 69 2.84 -23.46 8.55
C PRO A 69 2.99 -22.73 7.21
N THR A 70 2.04 -22.90 6.29
CA THR A 70 1.99 -22.18 5.01
C THR A 70 1.75 -20.69 5.19
N GLN A 71 0.99 -20.29 6.22
CA GLN A 71 0.79 -18.87 6.56
C GLN A 71 2.07 -18.25 7.12
N LEU A 72 2.81 -18.99 7.95
CA LEU A 72 4.10 -18.53 8.47
C LEU A 72 5.11 -18.32 7.34
N GLU A 73 5.23 -19.27 6.40
CA GLU A 73 6.11 -19.14 5.23
C GLU A 73 5.79 -17.91 4.38
N LYS A 74 4.50 -17.67 4.10
CA LYS A 74 4.07 -16.46 3.38
C LYS A 74 4.41 -15.19 4.16
N SER A 75 4.27 -15.22 5.47
CA SER A 75 4.57 -14.07 6.32
C SER A 75 6.07 -13.76 6.30
N LEU A 76 6.93 -14.78 6.39
CA LEU A 76 8.38 -14.60 6.25
C LEU A 76 8.78 -14.03 4.88
N ALA A 77 8.09 -14.42 3.80
CA ALA A 77 8.33 -13.83 2.48
C ALA A 77 7.96 -12.35 2.41
N VAL A 78 6.91 -11.92 3.11
CA VAL A 78 6.56 -10.49 3.25
C VAL A 78 7.62 -9.76 4.07
N LEU A 79 8.05 -10.36 5.18
CA LEU A 79 9.11 -9.80 6.03
C LEU A 79 10.41 -9.57 5.24
N ALA A 80 10.80 -10.53 4.39
CA ALA A 80 11.97 -10.39 3.53
C ALA A 80 11.87 -9.17 2.59
N LYS A 81 10.70 -8.92 2.00
CA LYS A 81 10.46 -7.73 1.16
C LYS A 81 10.48 -6.43 1.96
N LEU A 82 9.94 -6.43 3.18
CA LEU A 82 10.01 -5.26 4.06
C LEU A 82 11.47 -4.92 4.42
N ARG A 83 12.28 -5.94 4.70
CA ARG A 83 13.72 -5.80 4.96
C ARG A 83 14.48 -5.28 3.72
N GLU A 84 14.13 -5.74 2.52
CA GLU A 84 14.67 -5.18 1.27
C GLU A 84 14.33 -3.69 1.11
N LEU A 85 13.08 -3.28 1.40
CA LEU A 85 12.69 -1.87 1.40
C LEU A 85 13.45 -1.03 2.42
N GLU A 86 13.71 -1.56 3.61
CA GLU A 86 14.53 -0.89 4.63
C GLU A 86 15.97 -0.68 4.18
N PHE A 87 16.57 -1.71 3.57
CA PHE A 87 17.92 -1.61 2.99
C PHE A 87 18.01 -0.53 1.92
N HIS A 88 17.06 -0.51 0.96
CA HIS A 88 17.01 0.55 -0.04
C HIS A 88 16.72 1.91 0.56
N SER A 89 15.90 1.97 1.60
CA SER A 89 15.59 3.21 2.30
C SER A 89 16.85 3.85 2.88
N ARG A 90 17.70 3.04 3.52
CA ARG A 90 19.00 3.47 4.03
C ARG A 90 19.93 3.95 2.91
N GLY A 91 20.04 3.17 1.83
CA GLY A 91 20.85 3.55 0.67
C GLY A 91 20.40 4.86 0.03
N ASN A 92 19.09 5.13 0.00
CA ASN A 92 18.54 6.39 -0.49
C ASN A 92 18.95 7.58 0.39
N ILE A 93 19.01 7.43 1.72
CA ILE A 93 19.47 8.51 2.62
C ILE A 93 20.92 8.89 2.28
N GLU A 94 21.79 7.88 2.14
CA GLU A 94 23.19 8.08 1.79
C GLU A 94 23.34 8.73 0.41
N LYS A 95 22.57 8.26 -0.58
CA LYS A 95 22.55 8.83 -1.94
C LYS A 95 22.04 10.27 -1.97
N LEU A 96 21.02 10.58 -1.19
CA LEU A 96 20.49 11.94 -1.07
C LEU A 96 21.53 12.88 -0.45
N ALA A 97 22.26 12.44 0.57
CA ALA A 97 23.33 13.24 1.17
C ALA A 97 24.44 13.54 0.15
N GLU A 98 24.87 12.54 -0.63
CA GLU A 98 25.86 12.71 -1.72
C GLU A 98 25.36 13.73 -2.76
N LEU A 99 24.14 13.56 -3.28
CA LEU A 99 23.56 14.46 -4.27
C LEU A 99 23.39 15.89 -3.75
N SER A 100 23.08 16.04 -2.47
CA SER A 100 22.92 17.36 -1.84
C SER A 100 24.21 18.18 -1.91
N LEU A 101 25.35 17.53 -1.61
CA LEU A 101 26.66 18.17 -1.68
C LEU A 101 27.05 18.52 -3.12
N THR A 102 26.85 17.60 -4.06
CA THR A 102 27.14 17.83 -5.48
C THR A 102 26.32 18.98 -6.05
N ILE A 103 25.02 19.05 -5.75
CA ILE A 103 24.14 20.12 -6.23
C ILE A 103 24.57 21.49 -5.70
N GLU A 104 24.97 21.56 -4.42
CA GLU A 104 25.45 22.80 -3.82
C GLU A 104 26.76 23.28 -4.48
N ASP A 105 27.69 22.36 -4.76
CA ASP A 105 28.98 22.67 -5.39
C ASP A 105 28.83 23.09 -6.86
N GLU A 106 28.03 22.37 -7.65
CA GLU A 106 27.84 22.62 -9.09
C GLU A 106 27.03 23.88 -9.36
N LEU A 107 25.87 24.02 -8.72
CA LEU A 107 24.92 25.09 -9.06
C LEU A 107 25.19 26.37 -8.28
N LYS A 108 25.85 26.29 -7.12
CA LYS A 108 26.12 27.43 -6.22
C LYS A 108 24.88 28.26 -5.90
N GLN A 109 23.70 27.63 -5.95
CA GLN A 109 22.40 28.24 -5.73
C GLN A 109 21.74 27.63 -4.51
N LYS A 110 21.22 28.48 -3.62
CA LYS A 110 20.53 28.05 -2.40
C LYS A 110 19.07 27.64 -2.63
N ALA A 111 18.55 27.80 -3.86
CA ALA A 111 17.15 27.51 -4.20
C ALA A 111 16.75 26.04 -3.96
N PHE A 112 17.71 25.12 -3.99
CA PHE A 112 17.45 23.69 -3.80
C PHE A 112 17.62 23.21 -2.36
N VAL A 113 18.13 24.04 -1.45
CA VAL A 113 18.39 23.64 -0.05
C VAL A 113 17.11 23.17 0.63
N GLU A 114 16.02 23.94 0.50
CA GLU A 114 14.74 23.61 1.13
C GLU A 114 14.07 22.37 0.48
N PRO A 115 13.94 22.27 -0.86
CA PRO A 115 13.45 21.05 -1.51
C PRO A 115 14.24 19.78 -1.16
N ILE A 116 15.58 19.87 -1.12
CA ILE A 116 16.46 18.75 -0.76
C ILE A 116 16.26 18.37 0.71
N GLY A 117 16.20 19.36 1.61
CA GLY A 117 15.94 19.13 3.04
C GLY A 117 14.58 18.46 3.28
N ALA A 118 13.54 18.87 2.53
CA ALA A 118 12.23 18.25 2.59
C ALA A 118 12.27 16.79 2.12
N LEU A 119 12.99 16.50 1.02
CA LEU A 119 13.16 15.14 0.51
C LEU A 119 13.93 14.25 1.50
N TYR A 120 15.00 14.76 2.09
CA TYR A 120 15.77 14.05 3.12
C TYR A 120 14.90 13.74 4.34
N SER A 121 14.15 14.74 4.83
CA SER A 121 13.25 14.56 5.98
C SER A 121 12.15 13.54 5.70
N ALA A 122 11.57 13.55 4.50
CA ALA A 122 10.57 12.56 4.09
C ALA A 122 11.16 11.15 4.02
N GLN A 123 12.38 11.01 3.49
CA GLN A 123 13.07 9.72 3.39
C GLN A 123 13.44 9.16 4.77
N ASP A 124 13.94 10.01 5.68
CA ASP A 124 14.24 9.63 7.07
C ASP A 124 12.98 9.21 7.85
N ALA A 125 11.87 9.94 7.66
CA ALA A 125 10.58 9.57 8.22
C ALA A 125 10.05 8.25 7.65
N PHE A 126 10.26 7.98 6.35
CA PHE A 126 9.95 6.68 5.75
C PHE A 126 10.81 5.56 6.35
N HIS A 127 12.12 5.78 6.49
CA HIS A 127 13.05 4.82 7.10
C HIS A 127 12.64 4.45 8.53
N SER A 128 12.35 5.45 9.35
CA SER A 128 11.88 5.25 10.72
C SER A 128 10.60 4.41 10.77
N LYS A 129 9.66 4.67 9.86
CA LYS A 129 8.37 3.94 9.80
C LYS A 129 8.53 2.51 9.29
N ILE A 130 9.39 2.26 8.30
CA ILE A 130 9.60 0.89 7.79
C ILE A 130 10.30 0.03 8.85
N VAL A 131 11.25 0.58 9.61
CA VAL A 131 11.89 -0.11 10.74
C VAL A 131 10.87 -0.48 11.82
N ALA A 132 10.00 0.45 12.21
CA ALA A 132 8.95 0.19 13.18
C ALA A 132 7.94 -0.86 12.70
N LEU A 133 7.56 -0.81 11.41
CA LEU A 133 6.67 -1.80 10.80
C LEU A 133 7.29 -3.19 10.80
N ILE A 134 8.57 -3.31 10.43
CA ILE A 134 9.32 -4.56 10.46
C ILE A 134 9.32 -5.16 11.87
N ALA A 135 9.64 -4.36 12.89
CA ALA A 135 9.67 -4.84 14.27
C ALA A 135 8.30 -5.36 14.74
N GLY A 136 7.22 -4.65 14.41
CA GLY A 136 5.86 -5.11 14.70
C GLY A 136 5.49 -6.38 13.95
N TYR A 137 5.89 -6.49 12.68
CA TYR A 137 5.64 -7.66 11.85
C TYR A 137 6.42 -8.90 12.31
N GLU A 138 7.65 -8.72 12.82
CA GLU A 138 8.46 -9.79 13.39
C GLU A 138 7.82 -10.39 14.64
N ALA A 139 7.32 -9.55 15.55
CA ALA A 139 6.58 -10.01 16.72
C ALA A 139 5.34 -10.83 16.34
N GLU A 140 4.64 -10.42 15.26
CA GLU A 140 3.51 -11.15 14.71
C GLU A 140 3.91 -12.51 14.09
N CYS A 141 5.04 -12.55 13.36
CA CYS A 141 5.62 -13.80 12.88
C CYS A 141 6.01 -14.74 14.02
N GLU A 142 6.52 -14.22 15.14
CA GLU A 142 6.84 -15.02 16.33
C GLU A 142 5.60 -15.61 16.98
N ARG A 143 4.50 -14.85 17.07
CA ARG A 143 3.22 -15.35 17.57
C ARG A 143 2.64 -16.49 16.71
N LEU A 144 2.92 -16.47 15.41
CA LEU A 144 2.50 -17.52 14.47
C LEU A 144 3.39 -18.78 14.53
N LYS A 145 4.51 -18.77 15.23
CA LYS A 145 5.33 -19.98 15.39
C LYS A 145 4.61 -20.95 16.34
N PRO A 146 4.49 -22.24 15.98
CA PRO A 146 3.95 -23.24 16.91
C PRO A 146 4.86 -23.35 18.13
N THR A 147 4.30 -23.14 19.32
CA THR A 147 4.96 -23.46 20.59
C THR A 147 5.04 -24.98 20.70
N GLY A 148 6.25 -25.52 20.54
CA GLY A 148 6.55 -26.94 20.72
C GLY A 148 6.65 -27.33 22.19
#